data_AF-A0A553KID5-F1
#
_entry.id   AF-A0A553KID5-F1
#
_cell.length_a   1.000
_cell.length_b   1.000
_cell.length_c   1.000
_cell.angle_alpha   90.00
_cell.angle_beta   90.00
_cell.angle_gamma   90.00
#
_symmetry.space_group_name_H-M   'P 1'
#
loop_
_entity.id
_entity.type
_entity.pdbx_description
1 polymer ?
#
loop_
_entity_poly.entity_id
_entity_poly.type
_entity_poly.pdbx_seq_one_letter_code
_entity_poly.pdbx_strand_id
1 'polypeptide(L)'
;MWKKTSAVVLSSVLLAGVLASSSDAAVATKNVQVKYNNVKVTYNGQLVPTDIEPFLINGTTYIPLRMMAGVFNKNVAWDGKTYTVSVTDKEDPRIASLQAEIAQKDARIAELEKKLQDAEDELASADDDDVDDRIDELEDNLNDDYGDYEDLEWSIYLSGDEDDIDVEIEVDLDEYQDEYDDLSTSDIEDLVENICSDIWDEFEDADIDGVIIDISDDDYELHDFFGDADSGDIELDGEEI
;
A
#
# COMPACT_ATOMS: atom_id res chain seq x y z
N MET A 1 -59.34 55.52 62.99
CA MET A 1 -58.10 55.06 63.68
C MET A 1 -57.89 53.62 63.24
N TRP A 2 -56.76 53.12 62.75
CA TRP A 2 -55.38 53.55 62.77
C TRP A 2 -54.68 52.96 61.53
N LYS A 3 -53.74 53.76 61.06
CA LYS A 3 -52.81 53.62 59.94
C LYS A 3 -51.83 52.44 60.08
N LYS A 4 -51.37 51.95 58.90
CA LYS A 4 -49.97 51.60 58.55
C LYS A 4 -49.42 50.33 59.27
N THR A 5 -48.45 49.56 58.77
CA THR A 5 -47.24 49.84 57.98
C THR A 5 -46.58 48.49 57.61
N SER A 6 -46.00 48.41 56.41
CA SER A 6 -44.62 47.98 56.11
C SER A 6 -44.09 46.54 56.31
N ALA A 7 -43.49 46.06 55.19
CA ALA A 7 -42.09 45.61 55.02
C ALA A 7 -41.71 44.11 55.02
N VAL A 8 -40.65 43.87 54.22
CA VAL A 8 -39.65 42.76 54.20
C VAL A 8 -40.06 41.53 53.34
N VAL A 9 -39.59 41.38 52.08
CA VAL A 9 -38.25 40.98 51.57
C VAL A 9 -37.98 39.46 51.62
N LEU A 10 -37.87 38.88 50.41
CA LEU A 10 -37.07 37.72 49.96
C LEU A 10 -37.14 36.40 50.75
N SER A 11 -37.75 35.35 50.14
CA SER A 11 -37.01 34.19 49.61
C SER A 11 -37.89 33.09 49.01
N SER A 12 -37.31 32.44 48.00
CA SER A 12 -37.53 31.07 47.53
C SER A 12 -38.80 30.69 46.75
N VAL A 13 -38.59 30.62 45.43
CA VAL A 13 -38.94 29.50 44.53
C VAL A 13 -40.37 28.93 44.65
N LEU A 14 -41.19 29.24 43.66
CA LEU A 14 -42.13 28.28 43.11
C LEU A 14 -42.10 28.36 41.58
N LEU A 15 -41.37 27.39 41.04
CA LEU A 15 -41.40 26.90 39.68
C LEU A 15 -42.87 26.63 39.30
N ALA A 16 -43.53 27.57 38.63
CA ALA A 16 -44.87 27.37 38.10
C ALA A 16 -44.88 27.91 36.67
N GLY A 17 -44.87 26.97 35.73
CA GLY A 17 -44.51 27.18 34.33
C GLY A 17 -45.50 27.99 33.51
N VAL A 18 -45.01 28.40 32.34
CA VAL A 18 -45.71 28.93 31.16
C VAL A 18 -44.62 28.97 30.07
N LEU A 19 -44.66 28.34 28.90
CA LEU A 19 -45.55 27.39 28.24
C LEU A 19 -44.65 26.59 27.28
N ALA A 20 -44.70 25.27 27.30
CA ALA A 20 -44.44 24.55 26.06
C ALA A 20 -45.51 25.06 25.08
N SER A 21 -45.10 25.69 23.99
CA SER A 21 -46.01 26.05 22.90
C SER A 21 -46.51 24.74 22.29
N SER A 22 -47.50 24.10 22.92
CA SER A 22 -48.22 23.02 22.27
C SER A 22 -48.88 23.62 21.04
N SER A 23 -48.47 23.15 19.88
CA SER A 23 -49.04 23.48 18.59
C SER A 23 -50.41 22.82 18.45
N ASP A 24 -51.29 23.05 19.42
CA ASP A 24 -52.62 22.47 19.44
C ASP A 24 -53.46 23.20 18.40
N ALA A 25 -53.77 22.50 17.31
CA ALA A 25 -54.68 23.00 16.30
C ALA A 25 -56.08 23.20 16.92
N ALA A 26 -56.70 24.35 16.63
CA ALA A 26 -58.06 24.62 17.10
C ALA A 26 -59.06 23.62 16.52
N VAL A 27 -59.83 22.95 17.38
CA VAL A 27 -60.92 22.05 16.96
C VAL A 27 -62.16 22.90 16.67
N ALA A 28 -62.32 23.31 15.42
CA ALA A 28 -63.48 24.08 14.96
C ALA A 28 -63.85 23.72 13.52
N THR A 29 -65.15 23.68 13.24
CA THR A 29 -65.63 23.54 11.85
C THR A 29 -65.71 24.92 11.20
N LYS A 30 -65.07 25.07 10.04
CA LYS A 30 -65.13 26.30 9.23
C LYS A 30 -65.62 25.95 7.83
N ASN A 31 -66.58 26.72 7.34
CA ASN A 31 -66.95 26.69 5.92
C ASN A 31 -65.91 27.48 5.14
N VAL A 32 -65.36 26.88 4.07
CA VAL A 32 -64.39 27.50 3.18
C VAL A 32 -64.87 27.41 1.74
N GLN A 33 -64.64 28.45 0.95
CA GLN A 33 -64.80 28.38 -0.50
C GLN A 33 -63.52 27.83 -1.11
N VAL A 34 -63.64 26.79 -1.93
CA VAL A 34 -62.52 26.19 -2.68
C VAL A 34 -62.64 26.56 -4.16
N LYS A 35 -61.51 26.79 -4.82
CA LYS A 35 -61.45 27.00 -6.28
C LYS A 35 -60.61 25.92 -6.94
N TYR A 36 -61.15 25.31 -7.99
CA TYR A 36 -60.46 24.34 -8.84
C TYR A 36 -60.08 25.04 -10.16
N ASN A 37 -58.81 25.39 -10.32
CA ASN A 37 -58.29 26.16 -11.45
C ASN A 37 -57.37 25.32 -12.35
N ASN A 38 -57.66 24.03 -12.51
CA ASN A 38 -56.82 23.09 -13.29
C ASN A 38 -55.33 23.14 -12.89
N VAL A 39 -55.07 23.08 -11.58
CA VAL A 39 -53.72 23.16 -11.03
C VAL A 39 -52.94 21.92 -11.47
N LYS A 40 -51.79 22.14 -12.14
CA LYS A 40 -50.89 21.07 -12.57
C LYS A 40 -49.70 20.99 -11.64
N VAL A 41 -49.33 19.79 -11.24
CA VAL A 41 -48.14 19.52 -10.44
C VAL A 41 -47.11 18.84 -11.32
N THR A 42 -45.89 19.38 -11.37
CA THR A 42 -44.77 18.79 -12.10
C THR A 42 -43.59 18.56 -11.18
N TYR A 43 -42.92 17.42 -11.33
CA TYR A 43 -41.68 17.11 -10.62
C TYR A 43 -40.59 16.76 -11.65
N ASN A 44 -39.46 17.45 -11.58
CA ASN A 44 -38.37 17.33 -12.57
C ASN A 44 -38.86 17.44 -14.03
N GLY A 45 -39.79 18.36 -14.29
CA GLY A 45 -40.37 18.59 -15.62
C GLY A 45 -41.43 17.57 -16.08
N GLN A 46 -41.69 16.51 -15.30
CA GLN A 46 -42.72 15.51 -15.61
C GLN A 46 -44.01 15.81 -14.86
N LEU A 47 -45.16 15.61 -15.53
CA LEU A 47 -46.48 15.78 -14.93
C LEU A 47 -46.72 14.68 -13.88
N VAL A 48 -47.05 15.08 -12.66
CA VAL A 48 -47.44 14.16 -11.59
C VAL A 48 -48.93 13.85 -11.72
N PRO A 49 -49.34 12.59 -11.87
CA PRO A 49 -50.75 12.22 -11.93
C PRO A 49 -51.43 12.48 -10.57
N THR A 50 -52.64 13.01 -10.60
CA THR A 50 -53.38 13.42 -9.41
C THR A 50 -54.76 12.74 -9.36
N ASP A 51 -54.98 11.83 -8.42
CA ASP A 51 -56.32 11.23 -8.19
C ASP A 51 -57.24 12.20 -7.43
N ILE A 52 -56.65 13.06 -6.59
CA ILE A 52 -57.33 14.14 -5.88
C ILE A 52 -56.77 15.45 -6.41
N GLU A 53 -57.63 16.25 -7.04
CA GLU A 53 -57.23 17.53 -7.63
C GLU A 53 -56.79 18.54 -6.56
N PRO A 54 -55.64 19.22 -6.75
CA PRO A 54 -55.27 20.36 -5.92
C PRO A 54 -56.26 21.51 -6.08
N PHE A 55 -56.49 22.25 -5.00
CA PHE A 55 -57.44 23.36 -4.96
C PHE A 55 -56.86 24.58 -4.26
N LEU A 56 -57.49 25.73 -4.45
CA LEU A 56 -57.09 26.98 -3.80
C LEU A 56 -58.08 27.37 -2.71
N ILE A 57 -57.55 27.78 -1.55
CA ILE A 57 -58.29 28.51 -0.50
C ILE A 57 -57.56 29.82 -0.26
N ASN A 58 -58.26 30.95 -0.41
CA ASN A 58 -57.72 32.30 -0.16
C ASN A 58 -56.38 32.60 -0.87
N GLY A 59 -56.19 32.05 -2.09
CA GLY A 59 -54.97 32.23 -2.87
C GLY A 59 -53.85 31.21 -2.59
N THR A 60 -54.01 30.36 -1.57
CA THR A 60 -53.06 29.28 -1.26
C THR A 60 -53.49 27.98 -1.94
N THR A 61 -52.57 27.35 -2.67
CA THR A 61 -52.78 26.02 -3.27
C THR A 61 -52.54 24.93 -2.25
N TYR A 62 -53.52 24.04 -2.11
CA TYR A 62 -53.46 22.85 -1.26
C TYR A 62 -53.29 21.63 -2.14
N ILE A 63 -52.24 20.86 -1.86
CA ILE A 63 -51.87 19.67 -2.62
C ILE A 63 -51.98 18.45 -1.69
N PRO A 64 -52.52 17.30 -2.16
CA PRO A 64 -52.56 16.09 -1.35
C PRO A 64 -51.16 15.65 -0.92
N LEU A 65 -50.93 15.60 0.40
CA LEU A 65 -49.63 15.21 0.95
C LEU A 65 -49.20 13.80 0.52
N ARG A 66 -50.13 12.83 0.52
CA ARG A 66 -49.83 11.44 0.16
C ARG A 66 -49.35 11.31 -1.30
N MET A 67 -49.84 12.16 -2.19
CA MET A 67 -49.39 12.25 -3.57
C MET A 67 -47.93 12.73 -3.63
N MET A 68 -47.61 13.84 -2.95
CA MET A 68 -46.24 14.37 -2.90
C MET A 68 -45.27 13.41 -2.22
N ALA A 69 -45.70 12.70 -1.18
CA ALA A 69 -44.88 11.69 -0.54
C ALA A 69 -44.55 10.52 -1.47
N GLY A 70 -45.48 10.13 -2.36
CA GLY A 70 -45.18 9.16 -3.42
C GLY A 70 -44.08 9.66 -4.36
N VAL A 71 -44.17 10.93 -4.80
CA VAL A 71 -43.15 11.58 -5.65
C VAL A 71 -41.79 11.60 -4.96
N PHE A 72 -41.74 11.89 -3.66
CA PHE A 72 -40.49 11.95 -2.88
C PHE A 72 -40.07 10.60 -2.29
N ASN A 73 -40.73 9.51 -2.66
CA ASN A 73 -40.52 8.16 -2.15
C ASN A 73 -40.50 8.07 -0.60
N LYS A 74 -41.41 8.79 0.06
CA LYS A 74 -41.59 8.80 1.52
C LYS A 74 -42.76 7.92 1.94
N ASN A 75 -42.75 7.49 3.20
CA ASN A 75 -43.88 6.87 3.87
C ASN A 75 -44.78 7.95 4.50
N VAL A 76 -46.09 7.74 4.50
CA VAL A 76 -47.05 8.62 5.19
C VAL A 76 -48.03 7.81 6.03
N ALA A 77 -48.01 8.08 7.33
CA ALA A 77 -48.93 7.49 8.31
C ALA A 77 -49.84 8.56 8.93
N TRP A 78 -51.08 8.18 9.24
CA TRP A 78 -52.04 9.02 9.95
C TRP A 78 -52.41 8.34 11.26
N ASP A 79 -52.28 9.06 12.37
CA ASP A 79 -52.80 8.67 13.67
C ASP A 79 -54.07 9.48 13.99
N GLY A 80 -55.22 8.82 13.88
CA GLY A 80 -56.52 9.43 14.15
C GLY A 80 -56.80 9.71 15.63
N LYS A 81 -56.02 9.17 16.57
CA LYS A 81 -56.19 9.45 18.01
C LYS A 81 -55.57 10.79 18.37
N THR A 82 -54.38 11.06 17.83
CA THR A 82 -53.62 12.28 18.11
C THR A 82 -53.79 13.34 17.01
N TYR A 83 -54.50 13.01 15.94
CA TYR A 83 -54.63 13.84 14.73
C TYR A 83 -53.26 14.21 14.13
N THR A 84 -52.33 13.24 14.13
CA THR A 84 -50.94 13.44 13.70
C THR A 84 -50.68 12.79 12.36
N VAL A 85 -50.00 13.51 11.47
CA VAL A 85 -49.41 12.96 10.25
C VAL A 85 -47.92 12.74 10.46
N SER A 86 -47.43 11.53 10.19
CA SER A 86 -45.99 11.21 10.19
C SER A 86 -45.52 10.97 8.76
N VAL A 87 -44.39 11.57 8.41
CA VAL A 87 -43.70 11.39 7.12
C VAL A 87 -42.29 10.91 7.41
N THR A 88 -41.92 9.74 6.89
CA THR A 88 -40.60 9.14 7.11
C THR A 88 -39.95 8.71 5.80
N ASP A 89 -38.63 8.56 5.83
CA ASP A 89 -37.90 7.96 4.72
C ASP A 89 -38.29 6.48 4.53
N LYS A 90 -38.15 6.02 3.30
CA LYS A 90 -38.19 4.59 3.00
C LYS A 90 -36.76 4.06 3.07
N GLU A 91 -36.62 2.86 3.62
CA GLU A 91 -35.40 2.09 3.51
C GLU A 91 -35.02 1.94 2.03
N ASP A 92 -33.77 2.24 1.70
CA ASP A 92 -33.23 2.00 0.36
C ASP A 92 -32.69 0.56 0.31
N PRO A 93 -33.35 -0.36 -0.41
CA PRO A 93 -32.93 -1.76 -0.45
C PRO A 93 -31.52 -1.94 -1.03
N ARG A 94 -30.97 -0.93 -1.70
CA ARG A 94 -29.62 -0.96 -2.28
C ARG A 94 -28.52 -0.84 -1.22
N ILE A 95 -28.81 -0.29 -0.04
CA ILE A 95 -27.78 -0.12 1.01
C ILE A 95 -27.25 -1.48 1.45
N ALA A 96 -28.14 -2.44 1.70
CA ALA A 96 -27.74 -3.80 2.10
C ALA A 96 -26.97 -4.53 0.99
N SER A 97 -27.37 -4.37 -0.27
CA SER A 97 -26.65 -4.99 -1.39
C SER A 97 -25.26 -4.37 -1.61
N LEU A 98 -25.14 -3.04 -1.48
CA LEU A 98 -23.85 -2.35 -1.59
C LEU A 98 -22.91 -2.71 -0.44
N GLN A 99 -23.43 -2.86 0.77
CA GLN A 99 -22.63 -3.34 1.91
C GLN A 99 -22.12 -4.77 1.70
N ALA A 100 -22.95 -5.66 1.14
CA ALA A 100 -22.52 -7.01 0.80
C ALA A 100 -21.46 -7.02 -0.31
N GLU A 101 -21.58 -6.15 -1.32
CA GLU A 101 -20.59 -6.01 -2.39
C GLU A 101 -19.25 -5.47 -1.87
N ILE A 102 -19.28 -4.48 -0.96
CA ILE A 102 -18.07 -3.96 -0.31
C ILE A 102 -17.35 -5.08 0.45
N ALA A 103 -18.07 -5.86 1.26
CA ALA A 103 -17.46 -6.96 2.01
C ALA A 103 -16.82 -8.04 1.12
N GLN A 104 -17.43 -8.33 -0.05
CA GLN A 104 -16.84 -9.24 -1.04
C GLN A 104 -15.56 -8.68 -1.66
N LYS A 105 -15.55 -7.37 -1.97
CA LYS A 105 -14.38 -6.69 -2.51
C LYS A 105 -13.25 -6.64 -1.51
N ASP A 106 -13.52 -6.34 -0.25
CA ASP A 106 -12.52 -6.31 0.82
C ASP A 106 -11.88 -7.69 1.04
N ALA A 107 -12.69 -8.76 1.03
CA ALA A 107 -12.17 -10.12 1.11
C ALA A 107 -11.28 -10.49 -0.09
N ARG A 108 -11.63 -10.03 -1.29
CA ARG A 108 -10.82 -10.25 -2.50
C ARG A 108 -9.53 -9.44 -2.47
N ILE A 109 -9.57 -8.21 -1.98
CA ILE A 109 -8.38 -7.37 -1.80
C ILE A 109 -7.41 -8.04 -0.85
N ALA A 110 -7.87 -8.49 0.33
CA ALA A 110 -7.03 -9.19 1.29
C ALA A 110 -6.39 -10.48 0.73
N GLU A 111 -7.13 -11.23 -0.10
CA GLU A 111 -6.58 -12.42 -0.78
C GLU A 111 -5.51 -12.05 -1.81
N LEU A 112 -5.72 -10.97 -2.56
CA LEU A 112 -4.77 -10.50 -3.57
C LEU A 112 -3.51 -9.91 -2.94
N GLU A 113 -3.65 -9.13 -1.87
CA GLU A 113 -2.52 -8.59 -1.09
C GLU A 113 -1.65 -9.73 -0.55
N LYS A 114 -2.26 -10.78 0.00
CA LYS A 114 -1.52 -11.96 0.45
C LYS A 114 -0.77 -12.63 -0.71
N LYS A 115 -1.43 -12.85 -1.85
CA LYS A 115 -0.80 -13.48 -3.02
C LYS A 115 0.33 -12.65 -3.59
N LEU A 116 0.20 -11.33 -3.54
CA LEU A 116 1.26 -10.42 -3.98
C LEU A 116 2.47 -10.57 -3.06
N GLN A 117 2.25 -10.54 -1.74
CA GLN A 117 3.33 -10.74 -0.78
C GLN A 117 4.01 -12.11 -0.94
N ASP A 118 3.23 -13.20 -1.05
CA ASP A 118 3.78 -14.55 -1.23
C ASP A 118 4.65 -14.63 -2.51
N ALA A 119 4.29 -13.91 -3.58
CA ALA A 119 5.05 -13.88 -4.83
C ALA A 119 6.27 -12.95 -4.79
N GLU A 120 6.18 -11.84 -4.04
CA GLU A 120 7.33 -10.95 -3.78
C GLU A 120 8.40 -11.67 -2.96
N ASP A 121 7.98 -12.43 -1.94
CA ASP A 121 8.89 -13.24 -1.12
C ASP A 121 9.54 -14.36 -1.95
N GLU A 122 8.80 -15.04 -2.85
CA GLU A 122 9.34 -16.08 -3.74
C GLU A 122 10.38 -15.53 -4.73
N LEU A 123 10.17 -14.31 -5.24
CA LEU A 123 11.13 -13.65 -6.13
C LEU A 123 12.39 -13.21 -5.36
N ALA A 124 12.22 -12.66 -4.16
CA ALA A 124 13.35 -12.18 -3.35
C ALA A 124 14.29 -13.31 -2.89
N SER A 125 13.78 -14.52 -2.71
CA SER A 125 14.59 -15.69 -2.32
C SER A 125 15.16 -16.49 -3.48
N ALA A 126 14.82 -16.15 -4.73
CA ALA A 126 15.25 -16.90 -5.91
C ALA A 126 16.50 -16.32 -6.58
N ASP A 127 16.86 -15.06 -6.28
CA ASP A 127 17.96 -14.37 -6.96
C ASP A 127 19.23 -14.24 -6.08
N ASP A 128 19.12 -14.17 -4.74
CA ASP A 128 20.29 -13.92 -3.84
C ASP A 128 20.90 -15.22 -3.27
N ASP A 129 20.07 -16.11 -2.69
CA ASP A 129 20.56 -17.34 -2.03
C ASP A 129 21.19 -18.33 -3.03
N ASP A 130 20.76 -18.33 -4.29
CA ASP A 130 21.32 -19.22 -5.33
C ASP A 130 22.68 -18.69 -5.86
N VAL A 131 22.96 -17.38 -5.76
CA VAL A 131 24.23 -16.80 -6.23
C VAL A 131 25.32 -17.01 -5.18
N ASP A 132 25.05 -16.71 -3.91
CA ASP A 132 25.98 -16.97 -2.80
C ASP A 132 26.41 -18.46 -2.79
N ASP A 133 25.45 -19.39 -2.89
CA ASP A 133 25.74 -20.83 -2.93
C ASP A 133 26.62 -21.24 -4.14
N ARG A 134 26.47 -20.55 -5.29
CA ARG A 134 27.27 -20.80 -6.51
C ARG A 134 28.67 -20.20 -6.41
N ILE A 135 28.80 -19.01 -5.80
CA ILE A 135 30.09 -18.38 -5.51
C ILE A 135 30.87 -19.27 -4.53
N ASP A 136 30.24 -19.76 -3.45
CA ASP A 136 30.85 -20.68 -2.49
C ASP A 136 31.32 -21.98 -3.19
N GLU A 137 30.50 -22.57 -4.07
CA GLU A 137 30.88 -23.79 -4.81
C GLU A 137 32.02 -23.52 -5.81
N LEU A 138 32.04 -22.35 -6.45
CA LEU A 138 33.10 -21.95 -7.36
C LEU A 138 34.41 -21.68 -6.61
N GLU A 139 34.38 -20.99 -5.47
CA GLU A 139 35.55 -20.75 -4.61
C GLU A 139 36.20 -22.07 -4.21
N ASP A 140 35.40 -23.05 -3.76
CA ASP A 140 35.88 -24.40 -3.43
C ASP A 140 36.57 -25.05 -4.65
N ASN A 141 35.98 -24.93 -5.85
CA ASN A 141 36.57 -25.50 -7.08
C ASN A 141 37.88 -24.81 -7.48
N LEU A 142 37.95 -23.48 -7.41
CA LEU A 142 39.16 -22.72 -7.72
C LEU A 142 40.30 -23.08 -6.77
N ASN A 143 40.02 -23.23 -5.47
CA ASN A 143 41.03 -23.68 -4.51
C ASN A 143 41.46 -25.14 -4.77
N ASP A 144 40.54 -26.02 -5.17
CA ASP A 144 40.88 -27.40 -5.52
C ASP A 144 41.76 -27.49 -6.79
N ASP A 145 41.55 -26.61 -7.78
CA ASP A 145 42.26 -26.63 -9.06
C ASP A 145 43.58 -25.83 -9.04
N TYR A 146 43.60 -24.69 -8.34
CA TYR A 146 44.72 -23.73 -8.35
C TYR A 146 45.42 -23.55 -7.00
N GLY A 147 44.90 -24.10 -5.91
CA GLY A 147 45.46 -23.92 -4.56
C GLY A 147 46.87 -24.45 -4.37
N ASP A 148 47.33 -25.41 -5.19
CA ASP A 148 48.70 -25.95 -5.17
C ASP A 148 49.50 -25.58 -6.46
N TYR A 149 49.11 -24.51 -7.16
CA TYR A 149 49.68 -24.13 -8.46
C TYR A 149 51.17 -23.75 -8.35
N GLU A 150 51.99 -24.30 -9.26
CA GLU A 150 53.46 -24.10 -9.31
C GLU A 150 54.18 -24.32 -7.96
N ASP A 151 53.77 -25.37 -7.23
CA ASP A 151 54.34 -25.77 -5.93
C ASP A 151 54.18 -24.71 -4.81
N LEU A 152 53.27 -23.75 -4.99
CA LEU A 152 52.86 -22.72 -4.02
C LEU A 152 51.49 -23.05 -3.43
N GLU A 153 51.28 -22.70 -2.17
CA GLU A 153 49.97 -22.82 -1.49
C GLU A 153 49.23 -21.48 -1.61
N TRP A 154 48.28 -21.43 -2.53
CA TRP A 154 47.39 -20.30 -2.77
C TRP A 154 46.07 -20.50 -2.04
N SER A 155 45.50 -19.43 -1.49
CA SER A 155 44.13 -19.41 -1.00
C SER A 155 43.34 -18.37 -1.78
N ILE A 156 42.29 -18.81 -2.47
CA ILE A 156 41.46 -17.96 -3.32
C ILE A 156 40.14 -17.72 -2.59
N TYR A 157 39.71 -16.47 -2.50
CA TYR A 157 38.43 -16.09 -1.92
C TYR A 157 37.62 -15.29 -2.93
N LEU A 158 36.34 -15.63 -3.04
CA LEU A 158 35.40 -14.96 -3.91
C LEU A 158 34.34 -14.23 -3.09
N SER A 159 33.93 -13.07 -3.57
CA SER A 159 32.73 -12.38 -3.08
C SER A 159 32.12 -11.54 -4.19
N GLY A 160 30.96 -10.92 -3.94
CA GLY A 160 30.29 -10.10 -4.94
C GLY A 160 28.89 -10.62 -5.25
N ASP A 161 28.45 -10.47 -6.50
CA ASP A 161 27.16 -10.92 -7.00
C ASP A 161 27.25 -11.46 -8.45
N GLU A 162 26.11 -11.66 -9.12
CA GLU A 162 26.08 -12.26 -10.46
C GLU A 162 26.69 -11.38 -11.57
N ASP A 163 26.84 -10.08 -11.32
CA ASP A 163 27.32 -9.08 -12.29
C ASP A 163 28.72 -8.54 -11.95
N ASP A 164 29.14 -8.57 -10.68
CA ASP A 164 30.45 -8.08 -10.22
C ASP A 164 31.08 -9.08 -9.21
N ILE A 165 32.24 -9.66 -9.52
CA ILE A 165 32.96 -10.64 -8.68
C ILE A 165 34.29 -10.05 -8.18
N ASP A 166 34.45 -9.98 -6.86
CA ASP A 166 35.70 -9.64 -6.19
C ASP A 166 36.53 -10.91 -5.92
N VAL A 167 37.82 -10.89 -6.27
CA VAL A 167 38.75 -12.03 -6.09
C VAL A 167 39.94 -11.63 -5.22
N GLU A 168 40.18 -12.36 -4.14
CA GLU A 168 41.37 -12.20 -3.30
C GLU A 168 42.20 -13.49 -3.33
N ILE A 169 43.45 -13.39 -3.79
CA ILE A 169 44.39 -14.51 -3.87
C ILE A 169 45.50 -14.29 -2.86
N GLU A 170 45.57 -15.13 -1.84
CA GLU A 170 46.56 -15.06 -0.77
C GLU A 170 47.71 -16.05 -1.00
N VAL A 171 48.94 -15.63 -0.72
CA VAL A 171 50.13 -16.49 -0.64
C VAL A 171 50.99 -16.10 0.58
N ASP A 172 51.53 -17.09 1.28
CA ASP A 172 52.45 -16.85 2.41
C ASP A 172 53.90 -16.82 1.93
N LEU A 173 54.45 -15.63 1.65
CA LEU A 173 55.83 -15.50 1.22
C LEU A 173 56.84 -15.67 2.37
N ASP A 174 56.42 -15.71 3.63
CA ASP A 174 57.34 -16.11 4.72
C ASP A 174 57.70 -17.61 4.61
N GLU A 175 56.83 -18.43 4.02
CA GLU A 175 57.03 -19.87 3.79
C GLU A 175 57.54 -20.18 2.36
N TYR A 176 57.01 -19.51 1.34
CA TYR A 176 57.22 -19.90 -0.06
C TYR A 176 57.94 -18.84 -0.93
N GLN A 177 58.74 -17.94 -0.34
CA GLN A 177 59.46 -16.90 -1.09
C GLN A 177 60.37 -17.43 -2.21
N ASP A 178 61.10 -18.53 -1.98
CA ASP A 178 62.04 -19.04 -2.98
C ASP A 178 61.29 -19.60 -4.22
N GLU A 179 60.16 -20.28 -3.98
CA GLU A 179 59.26 -20.81 -5.02
C GLU A 179 58.57 -19.68 -5.79
N TYR A 180 58.08 -18.64 -5.09
CA TYR A 180 57.50 -17.46 -5.72
C TYR A 180 58.51 -16.69 -6.58
N ASP A 181 59.75 -16.52 -6.11
CA ASP A 181 60.83 -15.86 -6.87
C ASP A 181 61.22 -16.63 -8.16
N ASP A 182 60.94 -17.94 -8.21
CA ASP A 182 61.19 -18.80 -9.37
C ASP A 182 60.06 -18.69 -10.43
N LEU A 183 58.89 -18.13 -10.08
CA LEU A 183 57.81 -17.87 -11.03
C LEU A 183 58.21 -16.82 -12.07
N SER A 184 57.79 -17.06 -13.30
CA SER A 184 57.84 -16.07 -14.36
C SER A 184 56.55 -15.25 -14.41
N THR A 185 56.61 -14.07 -15.03
CA THR A 185 55.41 -13.25 -15.26
C THR A 185 54.31 -14.05 -15.96
N SER A 186 54.68 -14.90 -16.94
CA SER A 186 53.69 -15.73 -17.64
C SER A 186 53.03 -16.78 -16.75
N ASP A 187 53.69 -17.23 -15.68
CA ASP A 187 53.06 -18.20 -14.77
C ASP A 187 51.95 -17.54 -13.94
N ILE A 188 52.14 -16.25 -13.60
CA ILE A 188 51.14 -15.42 -12.90
C ILE A 188 50.03 -15.01 -13.87
N GLU A 189 50.37 -14.60 -15.11
CA GLU A 189 49.40 -14.34 -16.18
C GLU A 189 48.51 -15.56 -16.41
N ASP A 190 49.10 -16.74 -16.59
CA ASP A 190 48.36 -18.00 -16.79
C ASP A 190 47.44 -18.31 -15.58
N LEU A 191 47.89 -18.09 -14.34
CA LEU A 191 47.04 -18.29 -13.15
C LEU A 191 45.80 -17.38 -13.18
N VAL A 192 46.01 -16.08 -13.42
CA VAL A 192 44.93 -15.08 -13.46
C VAL A 192 43.96 -15.35 -14.61
N GLU A 193 44.46 -15.65 -15.81
CA GLU A 193 43.64 -15.98 -16.98
C GLU A 193 42.75 -17.20 -16.71
N ASN A 194 43.31 -18.25 -16.10
CA ASN A 194 42.57 -19.48 -15.82
C ASN A 194 41.47 -19.23 -14.76
N ILE A 195 41.79 -18.51 -13.69
CA ILE A 195 40.81 -18.15 -12.66
C ILE A 195 39.69 -17.29 -13.25
N CYS A 196 40.01 -16.25 -14.03
CA CYS A 196 38.99 -15.42 -14.67
C CYS A 196 38.13 -16.22 -15.66
N SER A 197 38.74 -17.13 -16.42
CA SER A 197 38.01 -18.00 -17.35
C SER A 197 37.04 -18.93 -16.62
N ASP A 198 37.44 -19.50 -15.48
CA ASP A 198 36.57 -20.39 -14.70
C ASP A 198 35.44 -19.61 -14.02
N ILE A 199 35.71 -18.38 -13.60
CA ILE A 199 34.67 -17.46 -13.11
C ILE A 199 33.66 -17.17 -14.23
N TRP A 200 34.10 -16.79 -15.43
CA TRP A 200 33.21 -16.52 -16.55
C TRP A 200 32.47 -17.75 -17.10
N ASP A 201 32.99 -18.96 -16.88
CA ASP A 201 32.26 -20.19 -17.22
C ASP A 201 31.00 -20.39 -16.33
N GLU A 202 31.00 -19.85 -15.11
CA GLU A 202 29.85 -19.87 -14.19
C GLU A 202 29.04 -18.56 -14.23
N PHE A 203 29.71 -17.42 -14.32
CA PHE A 203 29.15 -16.06 -14.30
C PHE A 203 29.52 -15.31 -15.58
N GLU A 204 28.80 -15.62 -16.67
CA GLU A 204 29.19 -15.22 -18.05
C GLU A 204 29.29 -13.71 -18.30
N ASP A 205 28.56 -12.90 -17.53
CA ASP A 205 28.46 -11.45 -17.71
C ASP A 205 29.15 -10.67 -16.56
N ALA A 206 29.87 -11.35 -15.67
CA ALA A 206 30.42 -10.72 -14.47
C ALA A 206 31.76 -10.01 -14.71
N ASP A 207 31.85 -8.74 -14.36
CA ASP A 207 33.14 -8.04 -14.28
C ASP A 207 33.92 -8.55 -13.06
N ILE A 208 35.25 -8.64 -13.17
CA ILE A 208 36.12 -9.23 -12.15
C ILE A 208 37.10 -8.19 -11.63
N ASP A 209 37.09 -7.93 -10.33
CA ASP A 209 38.06 -7.08 -9.63
C ASP A 209 38.92 -7.95 -8.70
N GLY A 210 40.22 -8.05 -8.99
CA GLY A 210 41.09 -9.05 -8.38
C GLY A 210 42.36 -8.48 -7.75
N VAL A 211 42.82 -9.13 -6.68
CA VAL A 211 44.09 -8.81 -6.01
C VAL A 211 44.85 -10.06 -5.60
N ILE A 212 46.17 -10.05 -5.77
CA ILE A 212 47.09 -11.05 -5.21
C ILE A 212 47.86 -10.39 -4.06
N ILE A 213 47.81 -10.98 -2.87
CA ILE A 213 48.43 -10.43 -1.65
C ILE A 213 49.38 -11.42 -0.97
N ASP A 214 50.43 -10.85 -0.37
CA ASP A 214 51.31 -11.54 0.56
C ASP A 214 50.80 -11.35 2.00
N ILE A 215 50.33 -12.43 2.61
CA ILE A 215 49.78 -12.42 3.98
C ILE A 215 50.86 -12.37 5.07
N SER A 216 52.14 -12.44 4.71
CA SER A 216 53.25 -12.41 5.66
C SER A 216 53.66 -10.99 6.11
N ASP A 217 53.38 -9.95 5.31
CA ASP A 217 53.79 -8.55 5.58
C ASP A 217 52.66 -7.52 5.40
N ASP A 218 51.74 -7.46 6.39
CA ASP A 218 50.61 -6.50 6.43
C ASP A 218 49.72 -6.54 5.17
N ASP A 219 49.51 -7.73 4.59
CA ASP A 219 48.68 -7.97 3.39
C ASP A 219 49.17 -7.13 2.19
N TYR A 220 50.45 -7.27 1.85
CA TYR A 220 51.08 -6.47 0.79
C TYR A 220 50.58 -6.92 -0.58
N GLU A 221 49.95 -5.99 -1.30
CA GLU A 221 49.52 -6.16 -2.68
C GLU A 221 50.71 -6.45 -3.61
N LEU A 222 50.73 -7.67 -4.14
CA LEU A 222 51.72 -8.14 -5.11
C LEU A 222 51.31 -7.73 -6.52
N HIS A 223 50.04 -7.99 -6.86
CA HIS A 223 49.45 -7.73 -8.17
C HIS A 223 47.98 -7.34 -8.06
N ASP A 224 47.52 -6.47 -8.97
CA ASP A 224 46.10 -6.19 -9.21
C ASP A 224 45.68 -6.68 -10.58
N PHE A 225 44.46 -7.19 -10.72
CA PHE A 225 43.93 -7.61 -12.01
C PHE A 225 42.47 -7.25 -12.19
N PHE A 226 42.07 -7.08 -13.44
CA PHE A 226 40.70 -6.75 -13.82
C PHE A 226 40.27 -7.57 -15.05
N GLY A 227 39.07 -8.15 -15.01
CA GLY A 227 38.44 -8.81 -16.14
C GLY A 227 37.18 -8.08 -16.57
N ASP A 228 37.11 -7.65 -17.84
CA ASP A 228 35.93 -7.02 -18.43
C ASP A 228 35.12 -8.06 -19.22
N ALA A 229 33.95 -8.46 -18.73
CA ALA A 229 33.15 -9.52 -19.36
C ALA A 229 32.64 -9.14 -20.76
N ASP A 230 32.38 -7.85 -20.97
CA ASP A 230 31.86 -7.30 -22.22
C ASP A 230 32.85 -7.46 -23.40
N SER A 231 34.14 -7.27 -23.11
CA SER A 231 35.24 -7.38 -24.06
C SER A 231 35.92 -8.75 -24.04
N GLY A 232 35.93 -9.42 -22.89
CA GLY A 232 36.72 -10.60 -22.59
C GLY A 232 38.21 -10.28 -22.40
N ASP A 233 38.56 -9.00 -22.21
CA ASP A 233 39.93 -8.55 -22.00
C ASP A 233 40.27 -8.70 -20.49
N ILE A 234 41.48 -9.17 -20.19
CA ILE A 234 42.02 -9.29 -18.83
C ILE A 234 43.23 -8.37 -18.72
N GLU A 235 43.29 -7.54 -17.68
CA GLU A 235 44.43 -6.69 -17.36
C GLU A 235 45.10 -7.19 -16.07
N LEU A 236 46.43 -7.30 -16.06
CA LEU A 236 47.25 -7.58 -14.89
C LEU A 236 48.26 -6.44 -14.71
N ASP A 237 48.30 -5.82 -13.52
CA ASP A 237 49.07 -4.61 -13.21
C ASP A 237 48.84 -3.46 -14.22
N GLY A 238 47.64 -3.42 -14.81
CA GLY A 238 47.23 -2.47 -15.85
C GLY A 238 47.81 -2.72 -17.25
N GLU A 239 48.33 -3.92 -17.53
CA GLU A 239 48.68 -4.38 -18.87
C GLU A 239 47.74 -5.53 -19.31
N GLU A 240 47.17 -5.43 -20.53
CA GLU A 240 46.32 -6.46 -21.14
C GLU A 240 47.14 -7.73 -21.44
N ILE A 241 46.66 -8.89 -20.98
CA ILE A 241 47.32 -10.20 -21.10
C ILE A 241 46.57 -11.14 -22.05
#